data_AF-A0AA46T779-F1
#
_entry.id   AF-A0AA46T779-F1
#
_cell.length_a   1.000
_cell.length_b   1.000
_cell.length_c   1.000
_cell.angle_alpha   90.00
_cell.angle_beta   90.00
_cell.angle_gamma   90.00
#
_symmetry.space_group_name_H-M   'P 1'
#
loop_
_entity.id
_entity.type
_entity.pdbx_description
1 polymer ?
#
loop_
_entity_poly.entity_id
_entity_poly.type
_entity_poly.pdbx_seq_one_letter_code
_entity_poly.pdbx_strand_id
1 'polypeptide(L)'
;MTSQALAGNVPITCAIQTYTGNYVTGVGGGGRVTDVIHTDATKIGSWEKFTLIDSNSGQPIIEYGIQTKTGNFLTAVGGGGRITDVIHSDATQLRDWEKFRVISDFAHE
;
A
#
# COMPACT_ATOMS: atom_id res chain seq x y z
N MET A 1 -21.44 22.10 20.16
CA MET A 1 -20.87 21.54 18.92
C MET A 1 -19.89 20.46 19.33
N THR A 2 -20.29 19.20 19.29
CA THR A 2 -19.42 18.06 19.61
C THR A 2 -18.49 17.83 18.42
N SER A 3 -17.20 18.12 18.60
CA SER A 3 -16.15 17.71 17.67
C SER A 3 -16.06 16.19 17.74
N GLN A 4 -16.62 15.48 16.76
CA GLN A 4 -16.18 14.13 16.47
C GLN A 4 -14.84 14.26 15.75
N ALA A 5 -13.75 14.16 16.50
CA ALA A 5 -12.49 13.76 15.89
C ALA A 5 -12.72 12.35 15.33
N LEU A 6 -12.88 12.22 14.01
CA LEU A 6 -12.71 10.95 13.33
C LEU A 6 -11.25 10.57 13.60
N ALA A 7 -11.03 9.69 14.57
CA ALA A 7 -9.70 9.14 14.80
C ALA A 7 -9.36 8.29 13.57
N GLY A 8 -8.68 8.89 12.60
CA GLY A 8 -8.05 8.15 11.51
C GLY A 8 -7.11 7.10 12.09
N ASN A 9 -7.04 5.93 11.46
CA ASN A 9 -6.16 4.88 11.94
C ASN A 9 -4.71 5.37 11.92
N VAL A 10 -3.99 5.13 13.03
CA VAL A 10 -2.56 5.44 13.13
C VAL A 10 -1.82 4.69 12.02
N PRO A 11 -0.86 5.32 11.30
CA PRO A 11 -0.09 4.64 10.27
C PRO A 11 0.56 3.36 10.79
N ILE A 12 0.45 2.29 10.01
CA ILE A 12 1.00 0.97 10.37
C ILE A 12 2.14 0.65 9.41
N THR A 13 3.36 0.48 9.94
CA THR A 13 4.47 -0.03 9.14
C THR A 13 4.50 -1.56 9.20
N CYS A 14 4.48 -2.20 8.04
CA CYS A 14 4.48 -3.65 7.89
C CYS A 14 5.42 -4.10 6.76
N ALA A 15 5.68 -5.41 6.72
CA ALA A 15 6.17 -6.09 5.53
C ALA A 15 5.06 -6.99 4.98
N ILE A 16 5.01 -7.17 3.66
CA ILE A 16 4.05 -8.06 3.01
C ILE A 16 4.82 -9.33 2.63
N GLN A 17 4.48 -10.44 3.27
CA GLN A 17 5.10 -11.73 2.99
C GLN A 17 4.28 -12.52 1.97
N THR A 18 4.96 -13.07 0.99
CA THR A 18 4.40 -14.02 0.02
C THR A 18 4.19 -15.39 0.66
N TYR A 19 3.38 -16.24 0.03
CA TYR A 19 3.08 -17.59 0.52
C TYR A 19 4.33 -18.44 0.81
N THR A 20 5.38 -18.31 0.00
CA THR A 20 6.63 -19.09 0.15
C THR A 20 7.63 -18.49 1.14
N GLY A 21 7.26 -17.42 1.85
CA GLY A 21 8.09 -16.80 2.87
C GLY A 21 8.99 -15.65 2.38
N ASN A 22 9.01 -15.36 1.08
CA ASN A 22 9.70 -14.18 0.53
C ASN A 22 8.89 -12.90 0.80
N TYR A 23 9.50 -11.73 0.61
CA TYR A 23 8.88 -10.43 0.88
C TYR A 23 8.67 -9.62 -0.39
N VAL A 24 7.61 -8.83 -0.40
CA VAL A 24 7.37 -7.80 -1.42
C VAL A 24 8.39 -6.67 -1.23
N THR A 25 9.05 -6.27 -2.32
CA THR A 25 10.07 -5.20 -2.34
C THR A 25 9.58 -4.04 -3.19
N GLY A 26 9.53 -2.83 -2.64
CA GLY A 26 9.41 -1.61 -3.44
C GLY A 26 10.77 -1.24 -4.01
N VAL A 27 11.02 -1.51 -5.29
CA VAL A 27 12.37 -1.46 -5.86
C VAL A 27 13.00 -0.08 -5.71
N GLY A 28 14.23 -0.03 -5.20
CA GLY A 28 14.92 1.23 -4.90
C GLY A 28 14.25 2.09 -3.81
N GLY A 29 13.28 1.54 -3.08
CA GLY A 29 12.50 2.22 -2.07
C GLY A 29 11.25 2.94 -2.59
N GLY A 30 10.94 2.88 -3.89
CA GLY A 30 9.85 3.62 -4.55
C GLY A 30 10.35 4.55 -5.66
N GLY A 31 9.48 5.43 -6.14
CA GLY A 31 9.81 6.45 -7.15
C GLY A 31 9.87 5.91 -8.58
N ARG A 32 9.20 4.79 -8.87
CA ARG A 32 9.32 4.05 -10.13
C ARG A 32 7.99 3.84 -10.84
N VAL A 33 8.05 3.94 -12.18
CA VAL A 33 6.96 3.58 -13.12
C VAL A 33 7.21 2.26 -13.86
N THR A 34 8.43 1.75 -13.82
CA THR A 34 8.84 0.45 -14.36
C THR A 34 9.67 -0.29 -13.32
N ASP A 35 9.65 -1.63 -13.35
CA ASP A 35 10.41 -2.45 -12.39
C ASP A 35 10.07 -2.08 -10.93
N VAL A 36 8.77 -2.04 -10.63
CA VAL A 36 8.23 -1.36 -9.44
C VAL A 36 8.26 -2.24 -8.20
N ILE A 37 7.90 -3.52 -8.35
CA ILE A 37 7.75 -4.49 -7.25
C ILE A 37 8.51 -5.76 -7.58
N HIS A 38 9.30 -6.26 -6.63
CA HIS A 38 9.87 -7.62 -6.63
C HIS A 38 9.28 -8.47 -5.49
N THR A 39 9.52 -9.78 -5.53
CA THR A 39 9.02 -10.77 -4.53
C THR A 39 10.04 -11.87 -4.19
N ASP A 40 11.31 -11.64 -4.53
CA ASP A 40 12.41 -12.59 -4.35
C ASP A 40 13.23 -12.34 -3.08
N ALA A 41 12.95 -11.27 -2.33
CA ALA A 41 13.64 -10.94 -1.10
C ALA A 41 13.40 -12.00 0.00
N THR A 42 14.48 -12.55 0.56
CA THR A 42 14.43 -13.57 1.63
C THR A 42 14.55 -12.99 3.04
N LYS A 43 14.79 -11.69 3.17
CA LYS A 43 14.92 -10.97 4.44
C LYS A 43 14.27 -9.60 4.31
N ILE A 44 13.74 -9.09 5.42
CA ILE A 44 13.18 -7.73 5.47
C ILE A 44 14.32 -6.71 5.59
N GLY A 45 14.52 -5.93 4.54
CA GLY A 45 15.37 -4.75 4.52
C GLY A 45 14.56 -3.46 4.63
N SER A 46 15.11 -2.36 4.12
CA SER A 46 14.42 -1.07 4.09
C SER A 46 13.40 -0.98 2.96
N TRP A 47 13.55 -1.74 1.87
CA TRP A 47 12.67 -1.71 0.70
C TRP A 47 11.46 -2.65 0.83
N GLU A 48 11.51 -3.58 1.78
CA GLU A 48 10.41 -4.51 2.10
C GLU A 48 9.44 -3.93 3.15
N LYS A 49 9.69 -2.71 3.61
CA LYS A 49 8.85 -2.01 4.59
C LYS A 49 7.93 -1.02 3.88
N PHE A 50 6.63 -1.18 4.13
CA PHE A 50 5.58 -0.29 3.67
C PHE A 50 4.84 0.30 4.85
N THR A 51 4.31 1.50 4.70
CA THR A 51 3.42 2.13 5.69
C THR A 51 2.02 2.25 5.12
N LEU A 52 1.06 1.62 5.78
CA LEU A 52 -0.36 1.80 5.49
C LEU A 52 -0.83 3.09 6.15
N ILE A 53 -1.28 4.04 5.34
CA ILE A 53 -1.77 5.35 5.78
C ILE A 53 -3.27 5.42 5.51
N ASP A 54 -4.07 5.61 6.55
CA ASP A 54 -5.51 5.84 6.41
C ASP A 54 -5.77 7.07 5.53
N SER A 55 -6.55 6.90 4.46
CA SER A 55 -6.94 7.98 3.56
C SER A 55 -7.93 8.97 4.20
N ASN A 56 -8.46 8.67 5.38
CA ASN A 56 -9.52 9.40 6.06
C ASN A 56 -10.79 9.55 5.20
N SER A 57 -11.02 8.62 4.26
CA SER A 57 -12.19 8.63 3.35
C SER A 57 -13.52 8.35 4.08
N GLY A 58 -13.46 7.93 5.35
CA GLY A 58 -14.62 7.74 6.23
C GLY A 58 -14.80 6.29 6.70
N GLN A 59 -15.70 6.08 7.67
CA GLN A 59 -16.10 4.76 8.17
C GLN A 59 -17.41 4.31 7.46
N PRO A 60 -17.66 3.01 7.21
CA PRO A 60 -16.94 1.83 7.72
C PRO A 60 -15.84 1.29 6.77
N ILE A 61 -15.68 1.88 5.59
CA ILE A 61 -14.74 1.40 4.57
C ILE A 61 -13.42 2.15 4.72
N ILE A 62 -12.40 1.46 5.24
CA ILE A 62 -11.07 2.05 5.38
C ILE A 62 -10.26 1.77 4.11
N GLU A 63 -9.84 2.85 3.47
CA GLU A 63 -8.94 2.84 2.32
C GLU A 63 -7.57 3.34 2.74
N TYR A 64 -6.54 2.62 2.36
CA TYR A 64 -5.16 2.91 2.73
C TYR A 64 -4.35 3.34 1.52
N GLY A 65 -3.50 4.35 1.71
CA GLY A 65 -2.30 4.51 0.90
C GLY A 65 -1.25 3.50 1.33
N ILE A 66 -0.63 2.82 0.37
CA ILE A 66 0.53 1.96 0.63
C ILE A 66 1.80 2.75 0.33
N GLN A 67 2.39 3.33 1.37
CA GLN A 67 3.57 4.20 1.24
C GLN A 67 4.86 3.37 1.24
N THR A 68 5.72 3.61 0.26
CA THR A 68 7.06 3.02 0.14
C THR A 68 8.09 3.73 1.02
N LYS A 69 9.31 3.19 1.07
CA LYS A 69 10.39 3.73 1.90
C LYS A 69 10.74 5.19 1.60
N THR A 70 10.64 5.63 0.35
CA THR A 70 10.94 7.00 -0.08
C THR A 70 9.80 7.99 0.17
N GLY A 71 8.67 7.52 0.71
CA GLY A 71 7.49 8.34 0.98
C GLY A 71 6.51 8.44 -0.19
N ASN A 72 6.78 7.74 -1.30
CA ASN A 72 5.86 7.64 -2.42
C ASN A 72 4.77 6.59 -2.14
N PHE A 73 3.67 6.64 -2.89
CA PHE A 73 2.57 5.69 -2.78
C PHE A 73 2.56 4.73 -3.95
N LEU A 74 2.16 3.48 -3.69
CA LEU A 74 1.74 2.60 -4.77
C LEU A 74 0.49 3.18 -5.46
N THR A 75 0.44 3.11 -6.78
CA THR A 75 -0.69 3.56 -7.59
C THR A 75 -1.20 2.37 -8.41
N ALA A 76 -2.48 2.03 -8.27
CA ALA A 76 -3.15 1.16 -9.23
C ALA A 76 -3.42 1.98 -10.49
N VAL A 77 -2.60 1.82 -11.53
CA VAL A 77 -2.62 2.71 -12.70
C VAL A 77 -4.02 2.75 -13.30
N GLY A 78 -4.56 3.96 -13.53
CA GLY A 78 -5.92 4.16 -14.06
C GLY A 78 -7.06 3.65 -13.15
N GLY A 79 -6.80 3.39 -11.87
CA GLY A 79 -7.75 2.78 -10.94
C GLY A 79 -7.75 1.25 -10.95
N GLY A 80 -6.80 0.61 -11.63
CA GLY A 80 -6.69 -0.85 -11.74
C GLY A 80 -7.32 -1.42 -13.01
N GLY A 81 -7.59 -2.74 -13.00
CA GLY A 81 -8.14 -3.46 -14.17
C GLY A 81 -7.16 -3.63 -15.34
N ARG A 82 -5.85 -3.61 -15.05
CA ARG A 82 -4.77 -3.67 -16.06
C ARG A 82 -3.98 -4.97 -15.92
N ILE A 83 -3.43 -5.45 -17.04
CA ILE A 83 -2.50 -6.61 -17.11
C ILE A 83 -1.06 -6.21 -17.49
N THR A 84 -0.89 -4.97 -17.95
CA THR A 84 0.40 -4.35 -18.26
C THR A 84 0.40 -2.98 -17.61
N ASP A 85 1.56 -2.49 -17.16
CA ASP A 85 1.65 -1.17 -16.54
C ASP A 85 0.65 -1.04 -15.38
N VAL A 86 0.76 -1.97 -14.43
CA VAL A 86 -0.29 -2.28 -13.44
C VAL A 86 -0.15 -1.51 -12.14
N ILE A 87 1.08 -1.28 -11.70
CA ILE A 87 1.41 -0.61 -10.44
C ILE A 87 2.55 0.36 -10.71
N HIS A 88 2.40 1.61 -10.27
CA HIS A 88 3.49 2.57 -10.12
C HIS A 88 3.79 2.83 -8.64
N SER A 89 4.89 3.51 -8.36
CA SER A 89 5.32 3.90 -7.01
C SER A 89 5.91 5.32 -6.94
N ASP A 90 5.63 6.18 -7.92
CA ASP A 90 6.18 7.53 -8.01
C ASP A 90 5.24 8.61 -7.44
N ALA A 91 3.97 8.27 -7.18
CA ALA A 91 3.00 9.19 -6.62
C ALA A 91 3.47 9.76 -5.27
N THR A 92 3.43 11.08 -5.10
CA THR A 92 3.81 11.78 -3.85
C THR A 92 2.60 12.18 -3.00
N GLN A 93 1.40 11.89 -3.49
CA GLN A 93 0.13 12.25 -2.85
C GLN A 93 -0.80 11.05 -2.86
N LEU A 94 -1.56 10.89 -1.78
CA LEU A 94 -2.62 9.89 -1.68
C LEU A 94 -3.89 10.43 -2.34
N ARG A 95 -4.16 10.02 -3.59
CA ARG A 95 -5.40 10.33 -4.33
C ARG A 95 -6.14 9.04 -4.65
N ASP A 96 -7.12 9.12 -5.55
CA ASP A 96 -8.06 8.03 -5.79
C ASP A 96 -7.41 6.73 -6.29
N TRP A 97 -6.31 6.79 -7.04
CA TRP A 97 -5.62 5.61 -7.56
C TRP A 97 -4.60 5.02 -6.59
N GLU A 98 -4.26 5.75 -5.53
CA GLU A 98 -3.35 5.30 -4.47
C GLU A 98 -4.11 4.64 -3.30
N LYS A 99 -5.44 4.54 -3.38
CA LYS A 99 -6.30 3.95 -2.34
C LYS A 99 -6.48 2.46 -2.58
N PHE A 100 -6.05 1.66 -1.60
CA PHE A 100 -6.23 0.21 -1.56
C PHE A 100 -7.07 -0.20 -0.36
N ARG A 101 -7.84 -1.27 -0.49
CA ARG A 101 -8.53 -1.91 0.64
C ARG A 101 -7.82 -3.21 0.97
N VAL A 102 -7.58 -3.45 2.27
CA VAL A 102 -7.12 -4.75 2.76
C VAL A 102 -8.37 -5.54 3.13
N ILE A 103 -8.66 -6.59 2.38
CA ILE A 103 -9.81 -7.45 2.62
C ILE A 103 -9.31 -8.70 3.34
N SER A 104 -9.73 -8.87 4.60
CA SER A 104 -9.61 -10.14 5.30
C SER A 104 -10.78 -11.02 4.87
N ASP A 105 -10.48 -12.22 4.35
CA ASP A 105 -11.52 -13.22 4.15
C ASP A 105 -11.82 -13.87 5.49
N PHE A 106 -12.99 -13.57 6.08
CA PHE A 106 -13.51 -14.35 7.20
C PHE A 106 -14.19 -15.57 6.59
N ALA A 107 -13.41 -16.56 6.18
CA ALA A 107 -13.98 -17.85 5.85
C ALA A 107 -14.66 -18.39 7.12
N HIS A 108 -16.00 -18.42 7.10
CA HIS A 108 -16.81 -19.18 8.03
C HIS A 108 -16.46 -20.67 7.86
N GLU A 109 -16.00 -21.32 8.94
CA GLU A 109 -16.09 -22.78 9.09
C GLU A 109 -17.55 -23.22 9.25
#